data_AF-A0A1Y0FX36-F1
#
_entry.id   AF-A0A1Y0FX36-F1
#
_cell.length_a   1.000
_cell.length_b   1.000
_cell.length_c   1.000
_cell.angle_alpha   90.00
_cell.angle_beta   90.00
_cell.angle_gamma   90.00
#
_symmetry.space_group_name_H-M   'P 1'
#
loop_
_entity.id
_entity.type
_entity.pdbx_description
1 polymer ?
#
loop_
_entity_poly.entity_id
_entity_poly.type
_entity_poly.pdbx_seq_one_letter_code
_entity_poly.pdbx_strand_id
1 'polypeptide(L)'
;MDLGEKVSVDMIASEMHDEETCAFCSSTEPPKDVVNDLTDEHDEDAEAKLGDNMPTYKFKNDAGKLGTALGGKPDAKIVALANKDFEASVAAHHLIPGNAALKESQLFKSEKYLWKDGKAKGNIGYNINAGENGVWSPGNYGVRPWGPGGAAFKLGNPTLEPKDFAFAAMDKWRTQFHDAHADYSSFVKDSLDKVFEKLEAKKDIWCPEAKKKEEKKPEEKEPIYALVQRLNTISSRMKKMLTFPTRNWKRNIYTSRFVEMYMTDKSHQD
;
A
#
# COMPACT_ATOMS: atom_id res chain seq x y z
N MET A 1 10.53 -51.47 21.07
CA MET A 1 10.86 -50.08 21.45
C MET A 1 10.06 -49.20 20.51
N ASP A 2 8.92 -48.70 20.98
CA ASP A 2 8.17 -47.66 20.28
C ASP A 2 8.92 -46.34 20.47
N LEU A 3 9.51 -45.83 19.38
CA LEU A 3 10.05 -44.49 19.31
C LEU A 3 9.19 -43.71 18.34
N GLY A 4 8.26 -42.93 18.89
CA GLY A 4 7.41 -42.03 18.13
C GLY A 4 6.10 -41.72 18.83
N GLU A 5 6.17 -41.06 20.00
CA GLU A 5 4.99 -40.37 20.51
C GLU A 5 4.50 -39.39 19.44
N LYS A 6 3.27 -39.60 18.97
CA LYS A 6 2.56 -38.62 18.16
C LYS A 6 2.34 -37.41 19.05
N VAL A 7 3.16 -36.37 18.87
CA VAL A 7 2.85 -35.06 19.43
C VAL A 7 1.50 -34.64 18.85
N SER A 8 0.47 -34.57 19.70
CA SER A 8 -0.83 -34.11 19.24
C SER A 8 -0.72 -32.63 18.91
N VAL A 9 -1.33 -32.22 17.79
CA VAL A 9 -1.38 -30.80 17.37
C VAL A 9 -1.95 -29.92 18.49
N ASP A 10 -2.79 -30.48 19.35
CA ASP A 10 -3.39 -29.82 20.51
C ASP A 10 -2.36 -29.46 21.59
N MET A 11 -1.32 -30.27 21.80
CA MET A 11 -0.24 -29.94 22.75
C MET A 11 0.64 -28.79 22.23
N ILE A 12 0.96 -28.78 20.92
CA ILE A 12 1.72 -27.69 20.28
C ILE A 12 0.92 -26.39 20.28
N ALA A 13 -0.39 -26.48 20.04
CA ALA A 13 -1.27 -25.32 20.14
C ALA A 13 -1.21 -24.73 21.55
N SER A 14 -1.30 -25.53 22.62
CA SER A 14 -1.32 -25.01 24.00
C SER A 14 -0.03 -24.32 24.47
N GLU A 15 1.16 -24.72 23.98
CA GLU A 15 2.44 -24.15 24.43
C GLU A 15 2.81 -22.84 23.69
N MET A 16 2.29 -22.63 22.47
CA MET A 16 2.64 -21.48 21.61
C MET A 16 1.45 -20.57 21.30
N HIS A 17 0.27 -20.88 21.84
CA HIS A 17 -0.94 -20.07 21.74
C HIS A 17 -1.13 -19.24 23.00
N ASP A 18 -1.04 -17.94 22.84
CA ASP A 18 -1.43 -16.98 23.85
C ASP A 18 -2.78 -16.39 23.45
N GLU A 19 -3.80 -16.65 24.28
CA GLU A 19 -5.18 -16.20 24.05
C GLU A 19 -5.30 -14.67 24.01
N GLU A 20 -4.43 -13.94 24.74
CA GLU A 20 -4.46 -12.48 24.79
C GLU A 20 -3.87 -11.85 23.51
N THR A 21 -2.91 -12.51 22.86
CA THR A 21 -2.24 -11.99 21.65
C THR A 21 -2.67 -12.69 20.35
N CYS A 22 -3.47 -13.75 20.44
CA CYS A 22 -4.02 -14.44 19.27
C CYS A 22 -5.11 -13.60 18.61
N ALA A 23 -4.89 -13.22 17.34
CA ALA A 23 -5.81 -12.40 16.55
C ALA A 23 -7.23 -13.00 16.38
N PHE A 24 -7.40 -14.30 16.60
CA PHE A 24 -8.69 -15.00 16.53
C PHE A 24 -9.39 -15.08 17.90
N CYS A 25 -8.64 -15.15 19.00
CA CYS A 25 -9.17 -15.12 20.36
C CYS A 25 -9.51 -13.69 20.80
N SER A 26 -8.69 -12.70 20.41
CA SER A 26 -8.95 -11.28 20.69
C SER A 26 -10.07 -10.67 19.83
N SER A 27 -10.63 -11.45 18.91
CA SER A 27 -11.68 -11.01 17.98
C SER A 27 -13.08 -11.14 18.61
N THR A 28 -13.28 -10.64 19.83
CA THR A 28 -14.54 -10.80 20.57
C THR A 28 -15.55 -9.69 20.32
N GLU A 29 -15.13 -8.57 19.72
CA GLU A 29 -16.03 -7.45 19.41
C GLU A 29 -16.94 -7.77 18.22
N PRO A 30 -18.25 -7.49 18.31
CA PRO A 30 -19.14 -7.64 17.18
C PRO A 30 -18.70 -6.68 16.05
N PRO A 31 -18.99 -7.03 14.78
CA PRO A 31 -18.67 -6.16 13.67
C PRO A 31 -19.22 -4.76 13.83
N LYS A 32 -18.37 -3.77 13.56
CA LYS A 32 -18.75 -2.36 13.50
C LYS A 32 -19.48 -2.09 12.18
N ASP A 33 -20.58 -1.33 12.26
CA ASP A 33 -21.30 -0.78 11.10
C ASP A 33 -20.50 0.41 10.51
N VAL A 34 -19.27 0.14 10.06
CA VAL A 34 -18.42 1.14 9.41
C VAL A 34 -18.46 0.90 7.92
N VAL A 35 -18.68 1.98 7.16
CA VAL A 35 -18.66 1.94 5.70
C VAL A 35 -17.22 1.87 5.23
N ASN A 36 -16.83 0.73 4.65
CA ASN A 36 -15.69 0.71 3.74
C ASN A 36 -16.19 1.20 2.39
N ASP A 37 -15.92 2.47 2.08
CA ASP A 37 -16.26 3.03 0.78
C ASP A 37 -15.16 2.64 -0.20
N LEU A 38 -15.51 1.63 -0.94
CA LEU A 38 -14.70 0.97 -1.89
C LEU A 38 -15.60 1.05 -3.13
N THR A 39 -15.17 1.70 -4.23
CA THR A 39 -15.93 1.88 -5.49
C THR A 39 -14.99 1.86 -6.71
N ASP A 40 -15.43 1.41 -7.87
CA ASP A 40 -14.54 1.20 -9.03
C ASP A 40 -14.52 2.39 -9.97
N GLU A 41 -13.43 3.16 -9.93
CA GLU A 41 -13.02 4.03 -11.04
C GLU A 41 -11.49 4.09 -11.11
N HIS A 42 -10.99 4.24 -12.34
CA HIS A 42 -9.60 4.07 -12.74
C HIS A 42 -8.60 5.03 -12.04
N ASP A 43 -7.37 4.51 -11.87
CA ASP A 43 -6.19 5.24 -11.44
C ASP A 43 -5.76 6.26 -12.52
N GLU A 44 -5.62 7.54 -12.17
CA GLU A 44 -5.45 8.67 -13.11
C GLU A 44 -4.14 8.60 -13.92
N ASP A 45 -3.18 7.76 -13.52
CA ASP A 45 -1.87 7.69 -14.16
C ASP A 45 -1.73 6.57 -15.22
N ALA A 46 -2.75 5.71 -15.40
CA ALA A 46 -2.65 4.57 -16.31
C ALA A 46 -3.02 4.89 -17.78
N GLU A 47 -3.93 5.84 -18.07
CA GLU A 47 -4.33 6.11 -19.46
C GLU A 47 -4.67 7.58 -19.74
N ALA A 48 -3.78 8.24 -20.48
CA ALA A 48 -4.15 9.26 -21.46
C ALA A 48 -4.78 8.62 -22.73
N LYS A 49 -5.60 7.58 -22.58
CA LYS A 49 -6.35 6.94 -23.68
C LYS A 49 -7.76 6.56 -23.25
N LEU A 50 -8.60 6.49 -24.26
CA LEU A 50 -10.05 6.58 -24.18
C LEU A 50 -10.66 5.40 -23.43
N GLY A 51 -11.45 5.75 -22.42
CA GLY A 51 -12.84 5.34 -22.28
C GLY A 51 -13.12 3.84 -22.38
N ASP A 52 -13.23 3.20 -21.22
CA ASP A 52 -14.00 1.96 -21.09
C ASP A 52 -14.92 2.02 -19.87
N ASN A 53 -16.21 1.82 -20.14
CA ASN A 53 -17.25 1.57 -19.15
C ASN A 53 -17.19 0.09 -18.77
N MET A 54 -16.82 -0.23 -17.53
CA MET A 54 -16.90 -1.57 -16.96
C MET A 54 -17.60 -1.57 -15.59
N PRO A 55 -18.18 -2.71 -15.15
CA PRO A 55 -19.24 -2.76 -14.15
C PRO A 55 -18.77 -2.35 -12.76
N THR A 56 -19.71 -1.80 -12.00
CA THR A 56 -19.64 -1.36 -10.61
C THR A 56 -19.05 -2.41 -9.67
N TYR A 57 -17.76 -2.31 -9.31
CA TYR A 57 -17.26 -2.89 -8.07
C TYR A 57 -16.92 -1.84 -7.05
N LYS A 58 -16.55 -2.37 -5.89
CA LYS A 58 -16.44 -1.67 -4.65
C LYS A 58 -14.98 -1.65 -4.19
N PHE A 59 -13.96 -1.05 -4.85
CA PHE A 59 -12.64 -0.64 -4.27
C PHE A 59 -11.92 0.48 -5.06
N LYS A 60 -11.88 1.73 -4.56
CA LYS A 60 -11.24 2.87 -5.26
C LYS A 60 -9.90 3.24 -4.65
N ASN A 61 -8.84 3.21 -5.45
CA ASN A 61 -7.66 4.02 -5.20
C ASN A 61 -7.97 5.45 -5.62
N ASP A 62 -8.45 6.26 -4.68
CA ASP A 62 -8.82 7.64 -4.99
C ASP A 62 -7.76 8.56 -4.40
N ALA A 63 -6.85 9.03 -5.26
CA ALA A 63 -5.80 9.96 -4.87
C ALA A 63 -6.37 11.27 -4.31
N GLY A 64 -7.59 11.66 -4.69
CA GLY A 64 -8.30 12.82 -4.15
C GLY A 64 -8.84 12.58 -2.74
N LYS A 65 -9.50 11.45 -2.48
CA LYS A 65 -9.92 11.05 -1.12
C LYS A 65 -8.72 10.86 -0.21
N LEU A 66 -7.68 10.18 -0.69
CA LEU A 66 -6.43 10.03 0.06
C LEU A 66 -5.79 11.40 0.31
N GLY A 67 -5.74 12.27 -0.70
CA GLY A 67 -5.24 13.63 -0.54
C GLY A 67 -6.01 14.43 0.50
N THR A 68 -7.33 14.26 0.57
CA THR A 68 -8.18 14.86 1.61
C THR A 68 -7.84 14.29 2.99
N ALA A 69 -7.68 12.97 3.10
CA ALA A 69 -7.28 12.29 4.34
C ALA A 69 -5.85 12.65 4.80
N LEU A 70 -4.98 13.06 3.87
CA LEU A 70 -3.64 13.58 4.14
C LEU A 70 -3.64 15.08 4.53
N GLY A 71 -4.80 15.71 4.67
CA GLY A 71 -4.94 17.11 5.07
C GLY A 71 -5.14 18.10 3.92
N GLY A 72 -5.45 17.61 2.71
CA GLY A 72 -5.58 18.43 1.51
C GLY A 72 -4.27 18.55 0.74
N LYS A 73 -4.36 18.87 -0.56
CA LYS A 73 -3.19 18.98 -1.44
C LYS A 73 -2.31 20.15 -0.99
N PRO A 74 -1.03 19.93 -0.67
CA PRO A 74 -0.12 21.01 -0.29
C PRO A 74 0.29 21.82 -1.52
N ASP A 75 0.72 23.07 -1.28
CA ASP A 75 1.26 23.94 -2.33
C ASP A 75 2.51 23.33 -2.98
N ALA A 76 2.67 23.59 -4.27
CA ALA A 76 3.86 23.18 -5.00
C ALA A 76 5.12 23.84 -4.39
N LYS A 77 6.22 23.09 -4.35
CA LYS A 77 7.52 23.63 -3.95
C LYS A 77 8.31 24.06 -5.18
N ILE A 78 8.99 25.20 -5.10
CA ILE A 78 9.84 25.66 -6.19
C ILE A 78 11.20 24.94 -6.16
N VAL A 79 11.61 24.41 -7.32
CA VAL A 79 12.95 23.90 -7.58
C VAL A 79 13.64 24.78 -8.61
N ALA A 80 14.80 25.34 -8.26
CA ALA A 80 15.60 26.17 -9.15
C ALA A 80 16.66 25.32 -9.86
N LEU A 81 16.63 25.31 -11.19
CA LEU A 81 17.56 24.56 -12.05
C LEU A 81 18.05 25.44 -13.19
N ALA A 82 19.36 25.61 -13.32
CA ALA A 82 19.99 26.44 -14.36
C ALA A 82 19.32 27.82 -14.55
N ASN A 83 19.08 28.52 -13.43
CA ASN A 83 18.42 29.84 -13.38
C ASN A 83 16.96 29.87 -13.85
N LYS A 84 16.28 28.72 -13.88
CA LYS A 84 14.84 28.61 -14.09
C LYS A 84 14.18 27.98 -12.87
N ASP A 85 13.01 28.49 -12.53
CA ASP A 85 12.18 27.94 -11.48
C ASP A 85 11.15 26.98 -12.09
N PHE A 86 11.01 25.82 -11.46
CA PHE A 86 9.99 24.82 -11.80
C PHE A 86 9.16 24.51 -10.57
N GLU A 87 7.87 24.26 -10.80
CA GLU A 87 6.97 23.78 -9.76
C GLU A 87 7.13 22.27 -9.60
N ALA A 88 7.65 21.84 -8.45
CA ALA A 88 7.56 20.47 -8.00
C ALA A 88 6.22 20.28 -7.30
N SER A 89 5.18 19.93 -8.05
CA SER A 89 3.87 19.55 -7.49
C SER A 89 3.87 18.07 -7.06
N VAL A 90 2.94 17.73 -6.16
CA VAL A 90 2.77 16.38 -5.63
C VAL A 90 1.40 15.80 -5.95
N ALA A 91 1.32 14.48 -5.88
CA ALA A 91 0.07 13.72 -5.79
C ALA A 91 0.10 12.81 -4.57
N ALA A 92 -1.08 12.39 -4.11
CA ALA A 92 -1.20 11.44 -3.03
C ALA A 92 -0.84 10.05 -3.57
N HIS A 93 0.15 9.40 -2.97
CA HIS A 93 0.62 8.08 -3.33
C HIS A 93 0.17 7.06 -2.30
N HIS A 94 -0.55 6.03 -2.74
CA HIS A 94 -0.98 4.92 -1.90
C HIS A 94 0.18 4.00 -1.56
N LEU A 95 0.41 3.78 -0.27
CA LEU A 95 1.46 2.91 0.25
C LEU A 95 1.12 1.44 0.05
N ILE A 96 -0.14 1.07 0.21
CA ILE A 96 -0.69 -0.17 -0.31
C ILE A 96 -1.52 0.19 -1.54
N PRO A 97 -1.04 -0.09 -2.76
CA PRO A 97 -1.82 0.14 -3.97
C PRO A 97 -3.01 -0.81 -4.01
N GLY A 98 -4.23 -0.28 -3.97
CA GLY A 98 -5.47 -1.06 -4.11
C GLY A 98 -5.49 -1.93 -5.36
N ASN A 99 -5.43 -1.32 -6.55
CA ASN A 99 -5.55 -2.06 -7.82
C ASN A 99 -4.33 -2.92 -8.14
N ALA A 100 -3.12 -2.38 -7.97
CA ALA A 100 -1.91 -3.05 -8.43
C ALA A 100 -1.35 -4.09 -7.44
N ALA A 101 -1.75 -4.06 -6.16
CA ALA A 101 -1.23 -4.97 -5.15
C ALA A 101 -2.32 -5.65 -4.32
N LEU A 102 -3.19 -4.88 -3.67
CA LEU A 102 -4.19 -5.43 -2.75
C LEU A 102 -5.19 -6.34 -3.49
N LYS A 103 -5.78 -5.86 -4.59
CA LYS A 103 -6.72 -6.63 -5.42
C LYS A 103 -6.12 -7.94 -5.92
N GLU A 104 -4.82 -7.93 -6.18
CA GLU A 104 -4.09 -9.09 -6.69
C GLU A 104 -3.63 -10.08 -5.61
N SER A 105 -3.64 -9.65 -4.34
CA SER A 105 -3.23 -10.49 -3.20
C SER A 105 -4.26 -11.57 -2.84
N GLN A 106 -3.76 -12.68 -2.30
CA GLN A 106 -4.57 -13.76 -1.73
C GLN A 106 -5.40 -13.28 -0.54
N LEU A 107 -4.86 -12.34 0.23
CA LEU A 107 -5.56 -11.73 1.36
C LEU A 107 -6.91 -11.15 0.93
N PHE A 108 -6.94 -10.50 -0.23
CA PHE A 108 -8.14 -9.89 -0.79
C PHE A 108 -8.99 -10.89 -1.59
N LYS A 109 -8.36 -11.70 -2.45
CA LYS A 109 -9.05 -12.66 -3.33
C LYS A 109 -9.80 -13.73 -2.56
N SER A 110 -9.28 -14.15 -1.41
CA SER A 110 -9.88 -15.22 -0.60
C SER A 110 -11.19 -14.83 0.10
N GLU A 111 -11.43 -13.52 0.32
CA GLU A 111 -12.58 -13.01 1.08
C GLU A 111 -12.73 -13.58 2.51
N LYS A 112 -11.69 -14.28 3.01
CA LYS A 112 -11.72 -14.96 4.32
C LYS A 112 -11.59 -13.99 5.48
N TYR A 113 -10.77 -12.95 5.31
CA TYR A 113 -10.33 -12.06 6.40
C TYR A 113 -10.50 -10.57 6.09
N LEU A 114 -10.61 -10.22 4.81
CA LEU A 114 -10.84 -8.86 4.35
C LEU A 114 -12.11 -8.85 3.51
N TRP A 115 -13.17 -8.25 4.05
CA TRP A 115 -14.46 -8.18 3.38
C TRP A 115 -14.55 -7.01 2.41
N LYS A 116 -15.26 -7.26 1.30
CA LYS A 116 -15.35 -6.36 0.15
C LYS A 116 -16.51 -5.37 0.21
N ASP A 117 -17.49 -5.64 1.06
CA ASP A 117 -18.73 -4.88 1.12
C ASP A 117 -18.78 -3.97 2.34
N GLY A 118 -18.82 -2.66 2.10
CA GLY A 118 -18.93 -1.62 3.12
C GLY A 118 -20.23 -1.61 3.95
N LYS A 119 -21.13 -2.58 3.76
CA LYS A 119 -22.30 -2.82 4.63
C LYS A 119 -22.38 -4.27 5.11
N ALA A 120 -21.40 -5.11 4.78
CA ALA A 120 -21.39 -6.46 5.31
C ALA A 120 -21.13 -6.38 6.82
N LYS A 121 -22.04 -6.97 7.58
CA LYS A 121 -21.81 -7.39 8.96
C LYS A 121 -20.49 -8.17 8.96
N GLY A 122 -19.43 -7.57 9.48
CA GLY A 122 -18.09 -8.13 9.42
C GLY A 122 -17.01 -7.10 9.14
N ASN A 123 -17.25 -5.97 8.47
CA ASN A 123 -16.16 -5.09 8.06
C ASN A 123 -15.13 -4.76 9.19
N ILE A 124 -13.85 -5.03 8.92
CA ILE A 124 -12.77 -4.79 9.89
C ILE A 124 -12.42 -3.29 10.02
N GLY A 125 -12.91 -2.43 9.11
CA GLY A 125 -12.68 -0.98 9.16
C GLY A 125 -11.38 -0.49 8.52
N TYR A 126 -10.68 -1.33 7.73
CA TYR A 126 -9.50 -0.88 6.98
C TYR A 126 -9.89 -0.08 5.74
N ASN A 127 -9.54 1.21 5.68
CA ASN A 127 -9.81 2.08 4.54
C ASN A 127 -8.52 2.34 3.72
N ILE A 128 -8.52 1.94 2.44
CA ILE A 128 -7.38 2.10 1.54
C ILE A 128 -7.02 3.58 1.29
N ASN A 129 -7.98 4.49 1.43
CA ASN A 129 -7.81 5.94 1.28
C ASN A 129 -7.59 6.66 2.62
N ALA A 130 -7.36 5.93 3.71
CA ALA A 130 -6.99 6.53 4.98
C ALA A 130 -5.60 7.17 4.92
N GLY A 131 -5.38 8.25 5.69
CA GLY A 131 -4.11 8.98 5.68
C GLY A 131 -2.91 8.12 6.09
N GLU A 132 -3.13 7.07 6.88
CA GLU A 132 -2.14 6.06 7.26
C GLU A 132 -1.59 5.29 6.06
N ASN A 133 -2.38 5.17 4.98
CA ASN A 133 -2.00 4.50 3.75
C ASN A 133 -1.47 5.47 2.68
N GLY A 134 -1.14 6.71 3.04
CA GLY A 134 -0.69 7.72 2.08
C GLY A 134 0.63 8.40 2.39
N VAL A 135 1.21 8.92 1.32
CA VAL A 135 2.28 9.91 1.36
C VAL A 135 2.14 10.88 0.19
N TRP A 136 2.51 12.14 0.38
CA TRP A 136 2.67 13.08 -0.73
C TRP A 136 3.98 12.80 -1.46
N SER A 137 3.89 12.47 -2.75
CA SER A 137 5.04 12.15 -3.58
C SER A 137 5.18 13.18 -4.70
N PRO A 138 6.37 13.78 -4.91
CA PRO A 138 6.61 14.62 -6.08
C PRO A 138 6.53 13.78 -7.34
N GLY A 139 6.06 14.39 -8.43
CA GLY A 139 6.02 13.74 -9.73
C GLY A 139 6.20 14.75 -10.85
N ASN A 140 5.84 14.34 -12.06
CA ASN A 140 5.95 15.19 -13.25
C ASN A 140 4.80 16.19 -13.42
N TYR A 141 3.92 16.33 -12.43
CA TYR A 141 2.66 17.06 -12.51
C TYR A 141 2.83 18.56 -12.83
N GLY A 142 3.84 19.21 -12.24
CA GLY A 142 4.09 20.65 -12.43
C GLY A 142 4.93 20.99 -13.68
N VAL A 143 5.35 19.98 -14.44
CA VAL A 143 6.26 20.14 -15.60
C VAL A 143 5.76 19.37 -16.83
N ARG A 144 4.45 19.23 -16.96
CA ARG A 144 3.82 18.64 -18.15
C ARG A 144 3.97 19.59 -19.36
N PRO A 145 4.15 19.06 -20.59
CA PRO A 145 4.25 17.64 -20.92
C PRO A 145 5.61 17.04 -20.52
N TRP A 146 5.57 15.90 -19.82
CA TRP A 146 6.77 15.17 -19.42
C TRP A 146 7.29 14.25 -20.54
N GLY A 147 6.37 13.53 -21.20
CA GLY A 147 6.67 12.49 -22.18
C GLY A 147 7.30 11.24 -21.54
N PRO A 148 7.43 10.14 -22.32
CA PRO A 148 8.07 8.91 -21.84
C PRO A 148 9.46 9.22 -21.30
N GLY A 149 9.67 8.95 -20.00
CA GLY A 149 10.95 9.18 -19.37
C GLY A 149 11.44 10.63 -19.32
N GLY A 150 10.56 11.62 -19.49
CA GLY A 150 10.94 13.04 -19.48
C GLY A 150 11.42 13.58 -20.83
N ALA A 151 11.23 12.85 -21.93
CA ALA A 151 11.70 13.27 -23.25
C ALA A 151 11.12 14.63 -23.71
N ALA A 152 9.85 14.93 -23.40
CA ALA A 152 9.25 16.21 -23.75
C ALA A 152 9.77 17.35 -22.86
N PHE A 153 10.02 17.08 -21.57
CA PHE A 153 10.68 18.02 -20.67
C PHE A 153 12.09 18.39 -21.17
N LYS A 154 12.86 17.38 -21.61
CA LYS A 154 14.20 17.57 -22.18
C LYS A 154 14.17 18.42 -23.45
N LEU A 155 13.20 18.18 -24.34
CA LEU A 155 13.03 18.96 -25.56
C LEU A 155 12.75 20.45 -25.27
N GLY A 156 11.91 20.74 -24.28
CA GLY A 156 11.63 22.11 -23.84
C GLY A 156 12.76 22.76 -23.03
N ASN A 157 13.65 21.94 -22.45
CA ASN A 157 14.79 22.40 -21.64
C ASN A 157 16.09 21.69 -22.07
N PRO A 158 16.66 22.04 -23.24
CA PRO A 158 17.79 21.29 -23.82
C PRO A 158 19.04 21.20 -22.93
N THR A 159 19.21 22.15 -22.01
CA THR A 159 20.34 22.23 -21.08
C THR A 159 20.14 21.44 -19.78
N LEU A 160 18.95 20.88 -19.54
CA LEU A 160 18.62 20.13 -18.32
C LEU A 160 18.32 18.67 -18.67
N GLU A 161 18.71 17.73 -17.82
CA GLU A 161 18.23 16.35 -17.90
C GLU A 161 16.96 16.17 -17.06
N PRO A 162 16.02 15.28 -17.44
CA PRO A 162 14.84 14.99 -16.62
C PRO A 162 15.17 14.54 -15.20
N LYS A 163 16.29 13.83 -15.04
CA LYS A 163 16.76 13.41 -13.72
C LYS A 163 17.11 14.59 -12.81
N ASP A 164 17.56 15.72 -13.37
CA ASP A 164 17.92 16.90 -12.58
C ASP A 164 16.69 17.48 -11.87
N PHE A 165 15.56 17.54 -12.59
CA PHE A 165 14.27 17.92 -12.01
C PHE A 165 13.79 16.90 -10.98
N ALA A 166 13.79 15.61 -11.33
CA ALA A 166 13.34 14.57 -10.42
C ALA A 166 14.15 14.55 -9.11
N PHE A 167 15.47 14.72 -9.19
CA PHE A 167 16.37 14.75 -8.04
C PHE A 167 16.09 15.97 -7.16
N ALA A 168 15.98 17.17 -7.76
CA ALA A 168 15.66 18.39 -7.02
C ALA A 168 14.28 18.33 -6.37
N ALA A 169 13.29 17.73 -7.05
CA ALA A 169 11.96 17.53 -6.50
C ALA A 169 11.98 16.57 -5.30
N MET A 170 12.71 15.46 -5.39
CA MET A 170 12.91 14.54 -4.26
C MET A 170 13.57 15.21 -3.06
N ASP A 171 14.63 16.00 -3.29
CA ASP A 171 15.32 16.73 -2.22
C ASP A 171 14.38 17.74 -1.53
N LYS A 172 13.57 18.48 -2.29
CA LYS A 172 12.62 19.47 -1.75
C LYS A 172 11.44 18.84 -1.03
N TRP A 173 10.90 17.75 -1.56
CA TRP A 173 9.74 17.08 -0.98
C TRP A 173 10.06 16.05 0.07
N ARG A 174 11.31 15.58 0.10
CA ARG A 174 11.79 14.57 1.06
C ARG A 174 11.02 13.24 0.92
N THR A 175 10.65 12.92 -0.31
CA THR A 175 9.96 11.70 -0.73
C THR A 175 10.46 11.29 -2.11
N GLN A 176 10.43 10.00 -2.43
CA GLN A 176 10.72 9.46 -3.75
C GLN A 176 9.88 10.12 -4.86
N PHE A 177 10.45 10.23 -6.06
CA PHE A 177 9.73 10.69 -7.22
C PHE A 177 8.73 9.62 -7.69
N HIS A 178 7.54 10.04 -8.08
CA HIS A 178 6.48 9.17 -8.57
C HIS A 178 6.34 9.33 -10.09
N ASP A 179 6.73 8.28 -10.82
CA ASP A 179 6.29 8.02 -12.19
C ASP A 179 6.07 6.51 -12.37
N ALA A 180 4.99 6.12 -13.04
CA ALA A 180 4.44 4.76 -13.01
C ALA A 180 5.49 3.61 -13.03
N HIS A 181 5.44 2.71 -12.02
CA HIS A 181 6.38 1.58 -11.92
C HIS A 181 5.76 0.32 -11.29
N ALA A 182 6.05 -0.87 -11.84
CA ALA A 182 5.39 -2.13 -11.50
C ALA A 182 6.00 -2.88 -10.29
N ASP A 183 7.31 -2.74 -10.07
CA ASP A 183 8.03 -3.54 -9.07
C ASP A 183 7.58 -3.27 -7.63
N TYR A 184 7.27 -2.01 -7.31
CA TYR A 184 6.75 -1.61 -6.00
C TYR A 184 5.49 -2.40 -5.63
N SER A 185 4.53 -2.44 -6.56
CA SER A 185 3.25 -3.11 -6.36
C SER A 185 3.41 -4.62 -6.16
N SER A 186 4.36 -5.25 -6.86
CA SER A 186 4.69 -6.67 -6.69
C SER A 186 5.23 -6.95 -5.29
N PHE A 187 6.15 -6.12 -4.79
CA PHE A 187 6.67 -6.26 -3.43
C PHE A 187 5.59 -6.11 -2.35
N VAL A 188 4.69 -5.14 -2.53
CA VAL A 188 3.57 -4.93 -1.59
C VAL A 188 2.61 -6.11 -1.63
N LYS A 189 2.25 -6.62 -2.82
CA LYS A 189 1.41 -7.80 -2.99
C LYS A 189 1.99 -9.00 -2.22
N ASP A 190 3.27 -9.30 -2.41
CA ASP A 190 3.92 -10.42 -1.74
C ASP A 190 3.96 -10.25 -0.22
N SER A 191 4.02 -9.01 0.27
CA SER A 191 3.91 -8.71 1.70
C SER A 191 2.50 -8.98 2.23
N LEU A 192 1.46 -8.71 1.44
CA LEU A 192 0.06 -9.03 1.78
C LEU A 192 -0.19 -10.55 1.74
N ASP A 193 0.37 -11.26 0.77
CA ASP A 193 0.27 -12.72 0.67
C ASP A 193 0.91 -13.39 1.90
N LYS A 194 2.08 -12.90 2.35
CA LYS A 194 2.69 -13.36 3.61
C LYS A 194 1.82 -13.10 4.85
N VAL A 195 0.99 -12.05 4.85
CA VAL A 195 0.02 -11.83 5.94
C VAL A 195 -1.06 -12.90 5.88
N PHE A 196 -1.58 -13.19 4.69
CA PHE A 196 -2.57 -14.24 4.47
C PHE A 196 -2.06 -15.62 4.90
N GLU A 197 -0.87 -16.03 4.44
CA GLU A 197 -0.23 -17.30 4.81
C GLU A 197 -0.08 -17.44 6.33
N LYS A 198 0.30 -16.36 7.02
CA LYS A 198 0.41 -16.35 8.49
C LYS A 198 -0.95 -16.46 9.18
N LEU A 199 -2.03 -15.97 8.57
CA LEU A 199 -3.38 -16.13 9.12
C LEU A 199 -3.85 -17.58 8.94
N GLU A 200 -3.65 -18.18 7.77
CA GLU A 200 -3.99 -19.59 7.52
C GLU A 200 -3.20 -20.53 8.45
N ALA A 201 -1.88 -20.35 8.57
CA ALA A 201 -1.05 -21.16 9.46
C ALA A 201 -1.49 -21.04 10.94
N LYS A 202 -1.86 -19.83 11.39
CA LYS A 202 -2.35 -19.60 12.75
C LYS A 202 -3.70 -20.26 12.99
N LYS A 203 -4.58 -20.24 12.00
CA LYS A 203 -5.89 -20.89 12.05
C LYS A 203 -5.76 -22.40 12.18
N ASP A 204 -4.90 -23.02 11.37
CA ASP A 204 -4.83 -24.48 11.28
C ASP A 204 -4.01 -25.11 12.41
N ILE A 205 -2.96 -24.41 12.87
CA ILE A 205 -1.96 -24.99 13.78
C ILE A 205 -2.11 -24.48 15.21
N TRP A 206 -2.50 -23.21 15.42
CA TRP A 206 -2.30 -22.56 16.72
C TRP A 206 -3.57 -22.15 17.45
N CYS A 207 -4.72 -21.98 16.80
CA CYS A 207 -5.93 -21.48 17.45
C CYS A 207 -7.11 -22.46 17.35
N PRO A 208 -7.45 -23.20 18.43
CA PRO A 208 -8.62 -24.08 18.47
C PRO A 208 -9.94 -23.32 18.20
N GLU A 209 -10.05 -22.08 18.66
CA GLU A 209 -11.22 -21.22 18.42
C GLU A 209 -11.37 -20.79 16.94
N ALA A 210 -10.27 -20.71 16.20
CA ALA A 210 -10.33 -20.36 14.78
C ALA A 210 -10.95 -21.51 13.95
N LYS A 211 -10.68 -22.77 14.32
CA LYS A 211 -11.32 -23.95 13.72
C LYS A 211 -12.82 -24.00 14.01
N LYS A 212 -13.24 -23.72 15.25
CA LYS A 212 -14.67 -23.69 15.62
C LYS A 212 -15.47 -22.61 14.88
N LYS A 213 -14.82 -21.50 14.50
CA LYS A 213 -15.44 -20.36 13.81
C LYS A 213 -15.42 -20.48 12.28
N GLU A 214 -14.83 -21.53 11.71
CA GLU A 214 -14.69 -21.70 10.27
C GLU A 214 -16.02 -21.96 9.55
N GLU A 215 -16.92 -22.69 10.20
CA GLU A 215 -18.23 -23.06 9.67
C GLU A 215 -19.25 -21.90 9.70
N LYS A 216 -18.93 -20.78 10.37
CA LYS A 216 -19.80 -19.60 10.44
C LYS A 216 -19.93 -18.94 9.07
N LYS A 217 -21.13 -18.44 8.75
CA LYS A 217 -21.35 -17.65 7.53
C LYS A 217 -20.53 -16.36 7.58
N PRO A 218 -20.16 -15.75 6.43
CA PRO A 218 -19.42 -14.48 6.41
C PRO A 218 -20.00 -13.40 7.33
N GLU A 219 -21.34 -13.27 7.36
CA GLU A 219 -22.09 -12.36 8.22
C GLU A 219 -22.06 -12.69 9.74
N GLU A 220 -21.59 -13.88 10.11
CA GLU A 220 -21.46 -14.39 11.48
C GLU A 220 -19.99 -14.49 11.91
N LYS A 221 -19.05 -14.29 10.97
CA LYS A 221 -17.62 -14.29 11.24
C LYS A 221 -17.24 -13.01 11.97
N GLU A 222 -16.48 -13.19 13.03
CA GLU A 222 -15.98 -12.07 13.82
C GLU A 222 -14.82 -11.38 13.08
N PRO A 223 -14.77 -10.04 13.09
CA PRO A 223 -13.75 -9.26 12.42
C PRO A 223 -12.38 -9.36 13.07
N ILE A 224 -11.37 -9.69 12.27
CA ILE A 224 -9.98 -9.67 12.73
C ILE A 224 -9.47 -8.22 12.75
N TYR A 225 -9.83 -7.43 13.75
CA TYR A 225 -9.38 -6.03 13.89
C TYR A 225 -7.86 -5.88 13.92
N ALA A 226 -7.15 -6.89 14.45
CA ALA A 226 -5.69 -6.95 14.41
C ALA A 226 -5.12 -6.93 12.97
N LEU A 227 -5.89 -7.33 11.96
CA LEU A 227 -5.49 -7.24 10.56
C LEU A 227 -5.34 -5.77 10.12
N VAL A 228 -6.21 -4.87 10.57
CA VAL A 228 -6.10 -3.43 10.27
C VAL A 228 -4.76 -2.88 10.76
N GLN A 229 -4.37 -3.21 11.99
CA GLN A 229 -3.08 -2.79 12.55
C GLN A 229 -1.89 -3.35 11.75
N ARG A 230 -2.00 -4.59 11.25
CA ARG A 230 -0.97 -5.18 10.39
C ARG A 230 -0.87 -4.48 9.03
N LEU A 231 -1.99 -4.15 8.41
CA LEU A 231 -2.02 -3.39 7.15
C LEU A 231 -1.41 -2.00 7.35
N ASN A 232 -1.80 -1.29 8.41
CA ASN A 232 -1.19 0.01 8.77
C ASN A 232 0.31 -0.12 9.07
N THR A 233 0.76 -1.24 9.63
CA THR A 233 2.19 -1.53 9.83
C THR A 233 2.92 -1.71 8.50
N ILE A 234 2.31 -2.36 7.51
CA ILE A 234 2.86 -2.46 6.15
C ILE A 234 2.97 -1.06 5.55
N SER A 235 1.89 -0.27 5.57
CA SER A 235 1.90 1.12 5.07
C SER A 235 3.00 1.94 5.76
N SER A 236 3.10 1.90 7.09
CA SER A 236 4.14 2.61 7.84
C SER A 236 5.56 2.21 7.42
N ARG A 237 5.81 0.92 7.17
CA ARG A 237 7.11 0.43 6.67
C ARG A 237 7.38 0.92 5.26
N MET A 238 6.39 0.87 4.36
CA MET A 238 6.52 1.38 3.00
C MET A 238 6.79 2.89 3.00
N LYS A 239 6.08 3.65 3.84
CA LYS A 239 6.30 5.09 4.01
C LYS A 239 7.75 5.41 4.33
N LYS A 240 8.37 4.67 5.25
CA LYS A 240 9.79 4.82 5.60
C LYS A 240 10.74 4.51 4.44
N MET A 241 10.34 3.65 3.50
CA MET A 241 11.13 3.30 2.32
C MET A 241 10.94 4.29 1.18
N LEU A 242 9.85 5.06 1.17
CA LEU A 242 9.57 6.09 0.17
C LEU A 242 9.94 7.51 0.63
N THR A 243 10.13 7.74 1.92
CA THR A 243 10.48 9.07 2.48
C THR A 243 11.92 9.13 2.92
N PHE A 244 12.45 10.34 3.11
CA PHE A 244 13.78 10.51 3.70
C PHE A 244 13.79 10.12 5.19
N PRO A 245 14.95 9.70 5.75
CA PRO A 245 16.27 9.62 5.13
C PRO A 245 16.38 8.51 4.07
N THR A 246 17.19 8.72 3.02
CA THR A 246 17.28 7.78 1.89
C THR A 246 17.98 6.47 2.22
N ARG A 247 18.57 6.33 3.42
CA ARG A 247 19.16 5.07 3.92
C ARG A 247 18.18 3.89 3.99
N ASN A 248 16.89 4.18 4.03
CA ASN A 248 15.84 3.16 4.04
C ASN A 248 15.37 2.77 2.64
N TRP A 249 15.75 3.52 1.60
CA TRP A 249 15.33 3.26 0.23
C TRP A 249 15.96 1.95 -0.24
N LYS A 250 15.20 1.19 -1.05
CA LYS A 250 15.62 -0.13 -1.55
C LYS A 250 15.53 -0.15 -3.05
N ARG A 251 16.53 -0.74 -3.71
CA ARG A 251 16.57 -0.88 -5.18
C ARG A 251 15.47 -1.77 -5.75
N ASN A 252 14.76 -2.53 -4.92
CA ASN A 252 13.59 -3.31 -5.33
C ASN A 252 12.27 -2.68 -4.85
N ILE A 253 12.30 -1.47 -4.28
CA ILE A 253 11.13 -0.75 -3.75
C ILE A 253 11.29 0.72 -4.11
N TYR A 254 10.94 1.04 -5.34
CA TYR A 254 10.96 2.41 -5.83
C TYR A 254 9.77 2.74 -6.72
N THR A 255 9.38 4.01 -6.69
CA THR A 255 8.19 4.54 -7.38
C THR A 255 8.50 5.27 -8.68
N SER A 256 9.76 5.24 -9.12
CA SER A 256 10.23 5.82 -10.38
C SER A 256 11.63 5.34 -10.71
N ARG A 257 11.95 5.16 -11.99
CA ARG A 257 13.34 4.91 -12.44
C ARG A 257 14.31 6.02 -11.98
N PHE A 258 13.84 7.25 -11.82
CA PHE A 258 14.67 8.36 -11.34
C PHE A 258 15.08 8.17 -9.87
N VAL A 259 14.29 7.44 -9.08
CA VAL A 259 14.69 7.08 -7.71
C VAL A 259 15.86 6.10 -7.74
N GLU A 260 15.85 5.12 -8.63
CA GLU A 260 16.96 4.19 -8.81
C GLU A 260 18.24 4.93 -9.22
N MET A 261 18.13 5.86 -10.17
CA MET A 261 19.24 6.73 -10.55
C MET A 261 19.72 7.58 -9.37
N TYR A 262 18.80 8.14 -8.57
CA TYR A 262 19.16 8.93 -7.38
C TYR A 262 19.96 8.11 -6.37
N MET A 263 19.54 6.87 -6.10
CA MET A 263 20.26 5.95 -5.20
C MET A 263 21.65 5.54 -5.72
N THR A 264 21.90 5.70 -7.01
CA THR A 264 23.19 5.39 -7.65
C THR A 264 24.09 6.61 -7.72
N ASP A 265 23.54 7.75 -8.10
CA ASP A 265 24.28 8.99 -8.35
C ASP A 265 24.54 9.79 -7.06
N LYS A 266 23.69 9.65 -6.03
CA LYS A 266 23.86 10.33 -4.74
C LYS A 266 24.17 9.36 -3.62
N SER A 267 25.09 9.77 -2.73
CA SER A 267 25.24 9.10 -1.44
C SER A 267 23.93 9.19 -0.64
N HIS A 268 23.71 8.22 0.25
CA HIS A 268 22.56 8.28 1.16
C HIS A 268 22.52 9.62 1.89
N GLN A 269 21.33 10.20 1.97
CA GLN A 269 21.08 11.49 2.59
C GLN A 269 20.19 11.30 3.81
N ASP A 270 20.52 12.03 4.87
CA ASP A 270 19.66 12.12 6.05
C ASP A 270 18.44 13.01 5.81
#